data_AF-A0A7K6WHP8-F1
#
_entry.id   AF-A0A7K6WHP8-F1
#
_cell.length_a   1.000
_cell.length_b   1.000
_cell.length_c   1.000
_cell.angle_alpha   90.00
_cell.angle_beta   90.00
_cell.angle_gamma   90.00
#
_symmetry.space_group_name_H-M   'P 1'
#
loop_
_entity.id
_entity.type
_entity.pdbx_description
1 polymer ?
#
loop_
_entity_poly.entity_id
_entity_poly.type
_entity_poly.pdbx_seq_one_letter_code
_entity_poly.pdbx_strand_id
1 'polypeptide(L)'
;GNSGLGFSIAGGTDNPHIGDDSSIFITKIIAGGAAAQDGRLRYDDFLCWVTKLNEVDVRDVTHSKAVEALKEAGSIVRLYVKRRKPVTEKIVEIKLVKGPKGLGFSIAGGVGNQHIPGDNSIYVTKIIEGGAAHKDGKLQIGDKLLAVNSVCLEEVTHEEAVTALKNTTDFVYLKVAKPTSMFMNDSYVPPDITN
;
A
#
# COMPACT_ATOMS: atom_id res chain seq x y z
N GLY A 1 -0.18 35.92 -10.90
CA GLY A 1 -1.51 36.08 -11.52
C GLY A 1 -2.57 35.85 -10.48
N ASN A 2 -3.76 36.43 -10.65
CA ASN A 2 -4.87 36.43 -9.68
C ASN A 2 -5.59 35.07 -9.50
N SER A 3 -5.06 34.01 -10.10
CA SER A 3 -5.51 32.64 -10.02
C SER A 3 -4.54 31.89 -9.10
N GLY A 4 -5.03 31.37 -7.97
CA GLY A 4 -4.22 30.59 -7.02
C GLY A 4 -3.57 29.35 -7.66
N LEU A 5 -2.99 28.45 -6.85
CA LEU A 5 -2.18 27.32 -7.33
C LEU A 5 -2.93 26.34 -8.27
N GLY A 6 -4.24 26.48 -8.44
CA GLY A 6 -5.01 25.74 -9.44
C GLY A 6 -5.45 24.35 -8.99
N PHE A 7 -5.48 24.11 -7.68
CA PHE A 7 -5.98 22.87 -7.08
C PHE A 7 -6.70 23.14 -5.74
N SER A 8 -7.46 22.16 -5.27
CA SER A 8 -8.11 22.17 -3.94
C SER A 8 -7.53 21.09 -3.06
N ILE A 9 -7.51 21.33 -1.74
CA ILE A 9 -7.08 20.36 -0.74
C ILE A 9 -8.22 19.99 0.22
N ALA A 10 -8.17 18.80 0.80
CA ALA A 10 -8.98 18.36 1.94
C ALA A 10 -8.11 17.53 2.90
N GLY A 11 -8.63 17.17 4.07
CA GLY A 11 -7.88 16.39 5.06
C GLY A 11 -7.20 17.27 6.11
N GLY A 12 -6.46 16.62 7.01
CA GLY A 12 -5.85 17.22 8.19
C GLY A 12 -6.29 16.49 9.46
N THR A 13 -5.54 16.64 10.55
CA THR A 13 -5.80 15.95 11.83
C THR A 13 -7.15 16.32 12.46
N ASP A 14 -7.66 17.51 12.14
CA ASP A 14 -8.93 18.06 12.61
C ASP A 14 -10.11 17.79 11.65
N ASN A 15 -9.82 17.38 10.42
CA ASN A 15 -10.83 17.08 9.41
C ASN A 15 -10.34 15.99 8.43
N PRO A 16 -10.21 14.73 8.88
CA PRO A 16 -9.77 13.62 8.05
C PRO A 16 -10.65 13.48 6.80
N HIS A 17 -10.03 13.32 5.63
CA HIS A 17 -10.77 13.18 4.37
C HIS A 17 -11.16 11.73 4.09
N ILE A 18 -10.36 10.76 4.53
CA ILE A 18 -10.54 9.33 4.27
C ILE A 18 -10.39 8.56 5.58
N GLY A 19 -11.51 8.14 6.19
CA GLY A 19 -11.49 7.39 7.45
C GLY A 19 -10.71 8.15 8.52
N ASP A 20 -9.75 7.47 9.15
CA ASP A 20 -8.87 8.05 10.17
C ASP A 20 -7.54 8.61 9.58
N ASP A 21 -7.43 8.75 8.26
CA ASP A 21 -6.23 9.26 7.58
C ASP A 21 -6.15 10.80 7.70
N SER A 22 -5.18 11.26 8.49
CA SER A 22 -4.87 12.66 8.79
C SER A 22 -4.17 13.41 7.64
N SER A 23 -3.84 12.74 6.53
CA SER A 23 -3.11 13.33 5.42
C SER A 23 -3.87 14.48 4.74
N ILE A 24 -3.14 15.37 4.06
CA ILE A 24 -3.71 16.40 3.19
C ILE A 24 -3.78 15.86 1.76
N PHE A 25 -4.96 15.91 1.14
CA PHE A 25 -5.27 15.34 -0.17
C PHE A 25 -5.54 16.40 -1.21
N ILE A 26 -5.07 16.22 -2.43
CA ILE A 26 -5.55 16.96 -3.60
C ILE A 26 -6.92 16.42 -4.01
N THR A 27 -7.97 17.22 -3.83
CA THR A 27 -9.35 16.82 -4.14
C THR A 27 -9.86 17.37 -5.46
N LYS A 28 -9.16 18.34 -6.05
CA LYS A 28 -9.55 18.92 -7.33
C LYS A 28 -8.35 19.54 -8.02
N ILE A 29 -8.30 19.39 -9.34
CA ILE A 29 -7.44 20.18 -10.21
C ILE A 29 -8.35 21.10 -11.03
N ILE A 30 -8.08 22.40 -10.99
CA ILE A 30 -8.90 23.43 -11.63
C ILE A 30 -8.48 23.51 -13.10
N ALA A 31 -9.40 23.19 -14.01
CA ALA A 31 -9.16 23.29 -15.44
C ALA A 31 -8.68 24.70 -15.83
N GLY A 32 -7.60 24.76 -16.61
CA GLY A 32 -6.96 26.02 -17.00
C GLY A 32 -6.13 26.71 -15.91
N GLY A 33 -6.12 26.20 -14.67
CA GLY A 33 -5.28 26.70 -13.57
C GLY A 33 -3.83 26.23 -13.64
N ALA A 34 -2.96 26.81 -12.80
CA ALA A 34 -1.51 26.55 -12.84
C ALA A 34 -1.14 25.07 -12.70
N ALA A 35 -1.73 24.34 -11.74
CA ALA A 35 -1.50 22.91 -11.59
C ALA A 35 -1.98 22.05 -12.78
N ALA A 36 -3.08 22.45 -13.44
CA ALA A 36 -3.56 21.77 -14.64
C ALA A 36 -2.61 21.99 -15.83
N GLN A 37 -2.06 23.20 -15.97
CA GLN A 37 -1.08 23.53 -17.01
C GLN A 37 0.27 22.82 -16.79
N ASP A 38 0.69 22.65 -15.53
CA ASP A 38 1.88 21.86 -15.19
C ASP A 38 1.68 20.36 -15.44
N GLY A 39 0.47 19.84 -15.23
CA GLY A 39 0.06 18.49 -15.62
C GLY A 39 0.64 17.34 -14.78
N ARG A 40 1.51 17.62 -13.80
CA ARG A 40 2.11 16.58 -12.95
C ARG A 40 1.23 16.18 -11.78
N LEU A 41 0.49 17.12 -11.18
CA LEU A 41 -0.38 16.87 -10.03
C LEU A 41 -1.59 16.02 -10.42
N ARG A 42 -2.09 15.15 -9.52
CA ARG A 42 -3.27 14.31 -9.77
C ARG A 42 -4.28 14.41 -8.62
N TYR A 43 -5.52 14.05 -8.92
CA TYR A 43 -6.53 13.78 -7.90
C TYR A 43 -6.02 12.64 -7.00
N ASP A 44 -6.24 12.75 -5.69
CA ASP A 44 -5.81 11.80 -4.64
C ASP A 44 -4.29 11.74 -4.38
N ASP A 45 -3.55 12.74 -4.87
CA ASP A 45 -2.16 12.95 -4.42
C ASP A 45 -2.15 13.40 -2.95
N PHE A 46 -1.32 12.74 -2.13
CA PHE A 46 -1.07 13.11 -0.74
C PHE A 46 -0.02 14.20 -0.71
N LEU A 47 -0.31 15.37 -0.16
CA LEU A 47 0.69 16.39 0.11
C LEU A 47 1.51 16.00 1.34
N CYS A 48 2.81 15.83 1.16
CA CYS A 48 3.74 15.54 2.25
C CYS A 48 4.51 16.79 2.68
N TRP A 49 4.91 17.64 1.72
CA TRP A 49 5.67 18.86 2.00
C TRP A 49 5.28 19.99 1.07
N VAL A 50 5.29 21.21 1.61
CA VAL A 50 5.09 22.46 0.87
C VAL A 50 6.30 23.36 1.10
N THR A 51 7.02 23.74 0.05
CA THR A 51 8.24 24.56 0.21
C THR A 51 8.04 26.02 -0.17
N LYS A 52 8.48 26.92 0.71
CA LYS A 52 9.23 28.14 0.36
C LYS A 52 10.23 28.44 1.47
N LEU A 53 11.53 28.40 1.17
CA LEU A 53 12.67 28.66 2.07
C LEU A 53 12.79 27.84 3.38
N ASN A 54 11.72 27.21 3.91
CA ASN A 54 11.72 26.58 5.24
C ASN A 54 11.09 25.17 5.31
N GLU A 55 10.89 24.48 4.17
CA GLU A 55 10.38 23.09 4.13
C GLU A 55 9.26 22.78 5.15
N VAL A 56 8.03 23.24 4.89
CA VAL A 56 6.91 22.96 5.81
C VAL A 56 6.44 21.53 5.59
N ASP A 57 6.70 20.67 6.57
CA ASP A 57 6.07 19.36 6.68
C ASP A 57 4.57 19.57 6.92
N VAL A 58 3.75 19.01 6.02
CA VAL A 58 2.28 19.08 6.13
C VAL A 58 1.70 17.70 6.44
N ARG A 59 2.52 16.75 6.88
CA ARG A 59 2.04 15.50 7.48
C ARG A 59 1.52 15.79 8.89
N ASP A 60 0.38 15.21 9.24
CA ASP A 60 -0.22 15.29 10.57
C ASP A 60 -0.42 16.73 11.09
N VAL A 61 -0.78 17.64 10.19
CA VAL A 61 -1.15 19.02 10.52
C VAL A 61 -2.67 19.22 10.43
N THR A 62 -3.17 20.30 11.05
CA THR A 62 -4.55 20.72 10.84
C THR A 62 -4.77 21.19 9.40
N HIS A 63 -6.00 21.08 8.90
CA HIS A 63 -6.39 21.56 7.58
C HIS A 63 -5.99 23.04 7.38
N SER A 64 -6.25 23.87 8.41
CA SER A 64 -5.90 25.29 8.40
C SER A 64 -4.40 25.53 8.22
N LYS A 65 -3.55 24.75 8.89
CA LYS A 65 -2.10 24.89 8.80
C LYS A 65 -1.58 24.56 7.40
N ALA A 66 -2.14 23.54 6.74
CA ALA A 66 -1.82 23.21 5.36
C ALA A 66 -2.24 24.33 4.38
N VAL A 67 -3.42 24.93 4.59
CA VAL A 67 -3.89 26.08 3.81
C VAL A 67 -2.99 27.30 3.97
N GLU A 68 -2.55 27.60 5.20
CA GLU A 68 -1.61 28.69 5.48
C GLU A 68 -0.27 28.46 4.76
N ALA A 69 0.30 27.25 4.86
CA ALA A 69 1.56 26.92 4.19
C ALA A 69 1.48 27.12 2.66
N LEU A 70 0.36 26.73 2.04
CA LEU A 70 0.13 26.93 0.60
C LEU A 70 -0.05 28.41 0.22
N LYS A 71 -0.66 29.22 1.09
CA LYS A 71 -0.83 30.67 0.87
C LYS A 71 0.51 31.40 0.99
N GLU A 72 1.33 31.03 1.96
CA GLU A 72 2.65 31.66 2.22
C GLU A 72 3.72 31.27 1.20
N ALA A 73 3.55 30.11 0.53
CA ALA A 73 4.50 29.62 -0.46
C ALA A 73 4.66 30.53 -1.70
N GLY A 74 3.72 31.45 -1.93
CA GLY A 74 3.84 32.48 -2.98
C GLY A 74 3.61 31.94 -4.39
N SER A 75 4.22 32.58 -5.40
CA SER A 75 3.92 32.33 -6.82
C SER A 75 4.54 31.05 -7.39
N ILE A 76 5.54 30.47 -6.74
CA ILE A 76 6.19 29.22 -7.14
C ILE A 76 6.21 28.31 -5.92
N VAL A 77 5.62 27.14 -6.05
CA VAL A 77 5.51 26.16 -4.97
C VAL A 77 6.06 24.83 -5.47
N ARG A 78 7.00 24.24 -4.73
CA ARG A 78 7.35 22.83 -4.91
C ARG A 78 6.55 22.02 -3.91
N LEU A 79 5.90 20.99 -4.42
CA LEU A 79 5.09 20.07 -3.65
C LEU A 79 5.76 18.71 -3.71
N TYR A 80 5.96 18.11 -2.55
CA TYR A 80 6.28 16.69 -2.48
C TYR A 80 4.97 15.94 -2.29
N VAL A 81 4.60 15.16 -3.30
CA VAL A 81 3.38 14.35 -3.28
C VAL A 81 3.72 12.88 -3.14
N LYS A 82 3.04 12.19 -2.22
CA LYS A 82 2.98 10.73 -2.20
C LYS A 82 1.75 10.32 -3.00
N ARG A 83 1.85 9.22 -3.74
CA ARG A 83 0.71 8.62 -4.44
C ARG A 83 0.51 7.23 -3.89
N ARG A 84 -0.74 6.85 -3.61
CA ARG A 84 -1.07 5.43 -3.50
C ARG A 84 -0.72 4.80 -4.85
N LYS A 85 0.24 3.88 -4.86
CA LYS A 85 0.39 3.01 -6.02
C LYS A 85 -0.96 2.28 -6.15
N PRO A 86 -1.56 2.19 -7.35
CA PRO A 86 -2.63 1.22 -7.54
C PRO A 86 -2.11 -0.12 -7.02
N VAL A 87 -2.95 -0.88 -6.32
CA VAL A 87 -2.58 -2.17 -5.72
C VAL A 87 -2.21 -3.12 -6.86
N THR A 88 -0.97 -3.08 -7.30
CA THR A 88 -0.41 -4.11 -8.17
C THR A 88 0.09 -5.17 -7.20
N GLU A 89 -0.70 -6.22 -6.99
CA GLU A 89 -0.19 -7.41 -6.31
C GLU A 89 1.00 -7.93 -7.13
N LYS A 90 2.21 -7.93 -6.56
CA LYS A 90 3.34 -8.57 -7.24
C LYS A 90 3.15 -10.08 -7.10
N ILE A 91 2.82 -10.73 -8.20
CA ILE A 91 2.72 -12.18 -8.26
C ILE A 91 4.12 -12.79 -8.30
N VAL A 92 4.36 -13.75 -7.41
CA VAL A 92 5.62 -14.50 -7.31
C VAL A 92 5.31 -15.99 -7.27
N GLU A 93 6.12 -16.78 -7.97
CA GLU A 93 6.10 -18.24 -7.87
C GLU A 93 7.19 -18.71 -6.89
N ILE A 94 6.80 -19.56 -5.94
CA ILE A 94 7.67 -20.09 -4.90
C ILE A 94 7.66 -21.61 -4.97
N LYS A 95 8.83 -22.22 -5.18
CA LYS A 95 9.00 -23.66 -5.08
C LYS A 95 9.50 -24.02 -3.68
N LEU A 96 8.71 -24.77 -2.93
CA LEU A 96 9.09 -25.34 -1.64
C LEU A 96 9.30 -26.84 -1.76
N VAL A 97 10.24 -27.35 -0.96
CA VAL A 97 10.39 -28.79 -0.70
C VAL A 97 9.79 -29.06 0.67
N LYS A 98 8.80 -29.96 0.74
CA LYS A 98 8.11 -30.32 1.98
C LYS A 98 9.13 -30.91 2.96
N GLY A 99 9.21 -30.32 4.14
CA GLY A 99 10.05 -30.83 5.23
C GLY A 99 9.33 -31.91 6.03
N PRO A 100 9.99 -32.49 7.05
CA PRO A 100 9.39 -33.50 7.92
C PRO A 100 8.15 -32.99 8.69
N LYS A 101 8.03 -31.67 8.87
CA LYS A 101 6.87 -31.01 9.48
C LYS A 101 5.96 -30.31 8.45
N GLY A 102 6.05 -30.70 7.18
CA GLY A 102 5.29 -30.08 6.09
C GLY A 102 5.95 -28.82 5.53
N LEU A 103 5.12 -27.86 5.09
CA LEU A 103 5.56 -26.66 4.39
C LEU A 103 6.07 -25.54 5.31
N GLY A 104 5.75 -25.60 6.61
CA GLY A 104 6.29 -24.65 7.59
C GLY A 104 5.61 -23.28 7.61
N PHE A 105 4.32 -23.20 7.27
CA PHE A 105 3.52 -21.97 7.42
C PHE A 105 2.06 -22.30 7.79
N SER A 106 1.31 -21.30 8.24
CA SER A 106 -0.13 -21.39 8.53
C SER A 106 -0.93 -20.45 7.63
N ILE A 107 -2.19 -20.80 7.37
CA ILE A 107 -3.11 -20.00 6.56
C ILE A 107 -4.37 -19.61 7.35
N ALA A 108 -5.05 -18.56 6.90
CA ALA A 108 -6.40 -18.17 7.30
C ALA A 108 -7.15 -17.61 6.10
N GLY A 109 -8.46 -17.39 6.22
CA GLY A 109 -9.28 -16.93 5.11
C GLY A 109 -10.00 -18.06 4.40
N GLY A 110 -10.73 -17.70 3.35
CA GLY A 110 -11.61 -18.59 2.59
C GLY A 110 -13.06 -18.13 2.64
N VAL A 111 -13.85 -18.61 1.69
CA VAL A 111 -15.30 -18.37 1.62
C VAL A 111 -15.95 -18.86 2.90
N GLY A 112 -16.73 -17.99 3.57
CA GLY A 112 -17.38 -18.28 4.84
C GLY A 112 -16.47 -18.21 6.08
N ASN A 113 -15.16 -17.97 5.91
CA ASN A 113 -14.20 -17.80 7.00
C ASN A 113 -13.17 -16.70 6.65
N GLN A 114 -13.66 -15.51 6.35
CA GLN A 114 -12.85 -14.39 5.88
C GLN A 114 -11.82 -13.95 6.94
N HIS A 115 -10.56 -13.82 6.52
CA HIS A 115 -9.51 -13.25 7.37
C HIS A 115 -9.54 -11.72 7.35
N ILE A 116 -9.88 -11.15 6.19
CA ILE A 116 -10.07 -9.72 5.96
C ILE A 116 -11.54 -9.51 5.59
N PRO A 117 -12.30 -8.61 6.26
CA PRO A 117 -13.70 -8.39 5.96
C PRO A 117 -13.93 -8.03 4.48
N GLY A 118 -14.82 -8.76 3.81
CA GLY A 118 -15.13 -8.57 2.40
C GLY A 118 -14.16 -9.25 1.43
N ASP A 119 -13.19 -10.02 1.92
CA ASP A 119 -12.22 -10.74 1.10
C ASP A 119 -12.17 -12.23 1.44
N ASN A 120 -12.49 -13.07 0.46
CA ASN A 120 -12.53 -14.53 0.57
C ASN A 120 -11.18 -15.20 0.32
N SER A 121 -10.10 -14.43 0.18
CA SER A 121 -8.78 -14.96 -0.17
C SER A 121 -8.11 -15.74 0.97
N ILE A 122 -7.16 -16.60 0.59
CA ILE A 122 -6.33 -17.37 1.52
C ILE A 122 -5.04 -16.60 1.83
N TYR A 123 -4.78 -16.35 3.10
CA TYR A 123 -3.65 -15.57 3.60
C TYR A 123 -2.68 -16.39 4.43
N VAL A 124 -1.39 -16.13 4.31
CA VAL A 124 -0.36 -16.67 5.20
C VAL A 124 -0.36 -15.88 6.51
N THR A 125 -0.61 -16.56 7.63
CA THR A 125 -0.70 -15.93 8.96
C THR A 125 0.50 -16.21 9.86
N LYS A 126 1.30 -17.22 9.53
CA LYS A 126 2.48 -17.59 10.32
C LYS A 126 3.52 -18.28 9.45
N ILE A 127 4.79 -17.98 9.68
CA ILE A 127 5.94 -18.75 9.19
C ILE A 127 6.56 -19.49 10.39
N ILE A 128 6.79 -20.79 10.25
CA ILE A 128 7.36 -21.64 11.30
C ILE A 128 8.89 -21.59 11.19
N GLU A 129 9.55 -21.11 12.23
CA GLU A 129 11.00 -21.05 12.30
C GLU A 129 11.64 -22.43 12.07
N GLY A 130 12.67 -22.47 11.24
CA GLY A 130 13.33 -23.71 10.80
C GLY A 130 12.51 -24.59 9.84
N GLY A 131 11.27 -24.20 9.50
CA GLY A 131 10.43 -24.87 8.50
C GLY A 131 10.87 -24.62 7.06
N ALA A 132 10.24 -25.32 6.10
CA ALA A 132 10.60 -25.21 4.68
C ALA A 132 10.42 -23.79 4.14
N ALA A 133 9.28 -23.15 4.40
CA ALA A 133 9.03 -21.77 4.00
C ALA A 133 10.01 -20.78 4.65
N HIS A 134 10.37 -20.97 5.93
CA HIS A 134 11.36 -20.13 6.61
C HIS A 134 12.75 -20.24 5.98
N LYS A 135 13.18 -21.47 5.63
CA LYS A 135 14.48 -21.72 5.02
C LYS A 135 14.59 -21.16 3.59
N ASP A 136 13.50 -21.19 2.81
CA ASP A 136 13.46 -20.56 1.49
C ASP A 136 13.38 -19.03 1.58
N GLY A 137 12.72 -18.49 2.61
CA GLY A 137 12.73 -17.07 2.96
C GLY A 137 11.90 -16.16 2.05
N LYS A 138 11.30 -16.68 0.97
CA LYS A 138 10.49 -15.88 0.04
C LYS A 138 9.06 -15.69 0.49
N LEU A 139 8.48 -16.63 1.23
CA LEU A 139 7.10 -16.53 1.74
C LEU A 139 7.08 -15.72 3.04
N GLN A 140 6.12 -14.81 3.18
CA GLN A 140 6.00 -13.89 4.31
C GLN A 140 4.57 -13.89 4.87
N ILE A 141 4.43 -13.46 6.11
CA ILE A 141 3.11 -13.24 6.73
C ILE A 141 2.41 -12.09 5.98
N GLY A 142 1.11 -12.24 5.72
CA GLY A 142 0.30 -11.31 4.94
C GLY A 142 0.27 -11.61 3.43
N ASP A 143 1.10 -12.53 2.95
CA ASP A 143 1.04 -13.01 1.57
C ASP A 143 -0.29 -13.70 1.27
N LYS A 144 -0.84 -13.42 0.08
CA LYS A 144 -2.05 -14.07 -0.43
C LYS A 144 -1.70 -15.26 -1.31
N LEU A 145 -2.22 -16.44 -1.00
CA LEU A 145 -2.05 -17.64 -1.81
C LEU A 145 -3.08 -17.66 -2.92
N LEU A 146 -2.62 -17.65 -4.16
CA LEU A 146 -3.44 -17.69 -5.37
C LEU A 146 -3.58 -19.11 -5.92
N ALA A 147 -2.54 -19.93 -5.78
CA ALA A 147 -2.56 -21.31 -6.25
C ALA A 147 -1.55 -22.19 -5.50
N VAL A 148 -1.86 -23.49 -5.45
CA VAL A 148 -0.98 -24.57 -4.97
C VAL A 148 -0.86 -25.61 -6.08
N ASN A 149 0.33 -25.77 -6.62
CA ASN A 149 0.61 -26.51 -7.85
C ASN A 149 -0.32 -26.02 -8.97
N SER A 150 -1.20 -26.89 -9.46
CA SER A 150 -2.18 -26.58 -10.52
C SER A 150 -3.56 -26.23 -9.97
N VAL A 151 -3.75 -26.17 -8.65
CA VAL A 151 -5.04 -25.89 -8.00
C VAL A 151 -5.14 -24.40 -7.71
N CYS A 152 -6.15 -23.74 -8.27
CA CYS A 152 -6.49 -22.35 -7.96
C CYS A 152 -7.11 -22.25 -6.56
N LEU A 153 -6.75 -21.21 -5.80
CA LEU A 153 -7.28 -20.91 -4.48
C LEU A 153 -8.12 -19.62 -4.44
N GLU A 154 -8.59 -19.13 -5.60
CA GLU A 154 -9.55 -18.03 -5.66
C GLU A 154 -10.95 -18.52 -5.28
N GLU A 155 -11.62 -17.79 -4.38
CA GLU A 155 -12.99 -18.07 -3.93
C GLU A 155 -13.21 -19.51 -3.42
N VAL A 156 -12.20 -20.08 -2.77
CA VAL A 156 -12.28 -21.41 -2.13
C VAL A 156 -12.58 -21.29 -0.65
N THR A 157 -13.13 -22.34 -0.05
CA THR A 157 -13.27 -22.47 1.40
C THR A 157 -11.90 -22.70 2.07
N HIS A 158 -11.84 -22.43 3.37
CA HIS A 158 -10.63 -22.68 4.16
C HIS A 158 -10.20 -24.17 4.07
N GLU A 159 -11.17 -25.07 4.15
CA GLU A 159 -10.98 -26.52 4.11
C GLU A 159 -10.46 -27.00 2.77
N GLU A 160 -10.93 -26.44 1.65
CA GLU A 160 -10.43 -26.73 0.31
C GLU A 160 -8.98 -26.29 0.16
N ALA A 161 -8.61 -25.11 0.65
CA ALA A 161 -7.23 -24.63 0.64
C ALA A 161 -6.30 -25.51 1.47
N VAL A 162 -6.74 -25.92 2.67
CA VAL A 162 -6.00 -26.88 3.52
C VAL A 162 -5.83 -28.22 2.81
N THR A 163 -6.88 -28.70 2.14
CA THR A 163 -6.85 -29.96 1.39
C THR A 163 -5.87 -29.89 0.22
N ALA A 164 -5.88 -28.79 -0.54
CA ALA A 164 -4.95 -28.55 -1.64
C ALA A 164 -3.49 -28.55 -1.16
N LEU A 165 -3.19 -27.90 -0.02
CA LEU A 165 -1.84 -27.87 0.57
C LEU A 165 -1.39 -29.24 1.11
N LYS A 166 -2.31 -30.02 1.68
CA LYS A 166 -2.02 -31.37 2.20
C LYS A 166 -1.79 -32.38 1.09
N ASN A 167 -2.60 -32.33 0.02
CA ASN A 167 -2.56 -33.25 -1.12
C ASN A 167 -1.43 -32.94 -2.12
N THR A 168 -0.35 -32.34 -1.67
CA THR A 168 0.84 -32.06 -2.46
C THR A 168 1.92 -33.12 -2.29
N THR A 169 2.72 -33.33 -3.33
CA THR A 169 3.95 -34.13 -3.28
C THR A 169 5.07 -33.42 -2.52
N ASP A 170 6.27 -33.98 -2.50
CA ASP A 170 7.45 -33.38 -1.86
C ASP A 170 7.78 -32.00 -2.43
N PHE A 171 7.56 -31.78 -3.73
CA PHE A 171 7.68 -30.45 -4.34
C PHE A 171 6.33 -29.77 -4.40
N VAL A 172 6.30 -28.50 -3.96
CA VAL A 172 5.11 -27.65 -3.97
C VAL A 172 5.43 -26.33 -4.64
N TYR A 173 4.64 -25.96 -5.63
CA TYR A 173 4.71 -24.67 -6.31
C TYR A 173 3.57 -23.80 -5.79
N LEU A 174 3.89 -22.67 -5.18
CA LEU A 174 2.93 -21.71 -4.70
C LEU A 174 2.93 -20.51 -5.64
N LYS A 175 1.74 -20.08 -6.07
CA LYS A 175 1.55 -18.77 -6.69
C LYS A 175 1.06 -17.81 -5.62
N VAL A 176 1.80 -16.73 -5.39
CA VAL A 176 1.60 -15.84 -4.25
C VAL A 176 1.49 -14.40 -4.70
N ALA A 177 0.45 -13.71 -4.26
CA ALA A 177 0.35 -12.26 -4.35
C ALA A 177 1.01 -11.63 -3.12
N LYS A 178 2.06 -10.85 -3.36
CA LYS A 178 2.71 -10.06 -2.32
C LYS A 178 1.87 -8.81 -2.08
N PRO A 179 1.40 -8.56 -0.84
CA PRO A 179 0.73 -7.31 -0.53
C PRO A 179 1.71 -6.17 -0.81
N THR A 180 1.37 -5.31 -1.76
CA THR A 180 2.06 -4.02 -1.88
C THR A 180 1.60 -3.22 -0.68
N SER A 181 2.47 -3.11 0.32
CA SER A 181 2.17 -2.49 1.61
C SER A 181 1.32 -1.22 1.45
N MET A 182 0.13 -1.20 2.05
CA MET A 182 -0.65 0.04 2.23
C MET A 182 0.06 1.01 3.19
N PHE A 183 1.05 0.52 3.94
CA PHE A 183 1.86 1.29 4.86
C PHE A 183 3.33 0.95 4.63
N MET A 184 3.91 1.45 3.54
CA MET A 184 5.36 1.65 3.56
C MET A 184 5.63 2.68 4.66
N ASN A 185 6.16 2.19 5.78
CA ASN A 185 7.04 2.94 6.67
C ASN A 185 8.25 3.37 5.85
N ASP A 186 8.03 4.31 4.94
CA ASP A 186 9.11 5.08 4.35
C ASP A 186 9.20 6.32 5.21
N SER A 187 10.16 6.27 6.15
CA SER A 187 10.85 7.45 6.64
C SER A 187 11.49 8.15 5.43
N TYR A 188 10.66 8.81 4.62
CA TYR A 188 11.12 9.62 3.51
C TYR A 188 11.83 10.83 4.11
N VAL A 189 13.16 10.79 4.07
CA VAL A 189 14.03 11.93 4.31
C VAL A 189 14.05 12.72 2.99
N PRO A 190 13.60 13.98 2.96
CA PRO A 190 13.69 14.78 1.74
C PRO A 190 15.15 14.84 1.26
N PRO A 191 15.41 14.79 -0.05
CA PRO A 191 16.76 14.98 -0.57
C PRO A 191 17.24 16.39 -0.23
N ASP A 192 18.43 16.48 0.39
CA ASP A 192 19.11 17.75 0.63
C ASP A 192 19.50 18.36 -0.73
N ILE A 193 18.81 19.42 -1.13
CA ILE A 193 19.12 20.22 -2.30
C ILE A 193 19.59 21.60 -1.84
N THR A 194 20.68 21.61 -1.08
CA THR A 194 21.56 22.76 -0.95
C THR A 194 22.42 22.88 -2.22
N ASN A 195 21.96 23.68 -3.17
CA ASN A 195 22.79 24.33 -4.19
C ASN A 195 22.29 25.76 -4.40
#